data_AF-A0A0G9KQR1-F1
#
_entry.id   AF-A0A0G9KQR1-F1
#
_cell.length_a   1.000
_cell.length_b   1.000
_cell.length_c   1.000
_cell.angle_alpha   90.00
_cell.angle_beta   90.00
_cell.angle_gamma   90.00
#
_symmetry.space_group_name_H-M   'P 1'
#
loop_
_entity.id
_entity.type
_entity.pdbx_description
1 polymer ?
#
loop_
_entity_poly.entity_id
_entity_poly.type
_entity_poly.pdbx_seq_one_letter_code
_entity_poly.pdbx_strand_id
1 'polypeptide(L)'
;MCLYFRGHSTFNIDNSSLIEILEELRVETINNKFRFKEINEQLEKLLKIAQKQTNSIIINIILGLIVSIIFTYFVQPIINNFNFNKSEINKILIPEFKRVLKQDKLSNYRVVITKSYLNVRTKPKLKSKVIFHLSNGDLVEIINKQKNWTLIKKYDSEYETIIQSWVNTSYLLEIK
;
A
#
# COMPACT_ATOMS: atom_id res chain seq x y z
N MET A 1 -34.81 -23.70 -15.69
CA MET A 1 -34.40 -22.93 -16.88
C MET A 1 -32.88 -22.78 -16.83
N CYS A 2 -32.18 -23.60 -17.62
CA CYS A 2 -30.73 -23.52 -17.87
C CYS A 2 -30.39 -22.12 -18.44
N LEU A 3 -29.21 -21.54 -18.24
CA LEU A 3 -27.93 -22.02 -18.76
C LEU A 3 -26.73 -21.47 -17.98
N TYR A 4 -25.80 -22.37 -17.67
CA TYR A 4 -24.37 -22.10 -17.50
C TYR A 4 -23.84 -21.39 -18.76
N PHE A 5 -23.11 -20.28 -18.60
CA PHE A 5 -22.07 -19.90 -19.56
C PHE A 5 -20.76 -19.62 -18.82
N ARG A 6 -19.90 -20.64 -18.93
CA ARG A 6 -18.46 -20.59 -18.78
C ARG A 6 -17.92 -19.65 -19.86
N GLY A 7 -17.28 -18.56 -19.45
CA GLY A 7 -16.49 -17.70 -20.31
C GLY A 7 -15.19 -17.39 -19.61
N HIS A 8 -14.14 -18.13 -19.96
CA HIS A 8 -12.75 -17.72 -19.71
C HIS A 8 -12.53 -16.41 -20.47
N SER A 9 -12.72 -15.26 -19.81
CA SER A 9 -12.07 -14.03 -20.24
C SER A 9 -10.70 -14.00 -19.57
N THR A 10 -9.65 -14.27 -20.33
CA THR A 10 -8.31 -13.82 -19.96
C THR A 10 -8.37 -12.31 -19.89
N PHE A 11 -8.62 -11.79 -18.68
CA PHE A 11 -8.57 -10.37 -18.39
C PHE A 11 -7.13 -9.95 -18.70
N ASN A 12 -6.95 -9.25 -19.82
CA ASN A 12 -5.69 -8.62 -20.13
C ASN A 12 -5.61 -7.39 -19.22
N ILE A 13 -5.22 -7.64 -17.97
CA ILE A 13 -4.96 -6.60 -16.97
C ILE A 13 -3.83 -5.76 -17.56
N ASP A 14 -4.15 -4.54 -18.00
CA ASP A 14 -3.14 -3.54 -18.32
C ASP A 14 -2.15 -3.47 -17.15
N ASN A 15 -0.85 -3.37 -17.42
CA ASN A 15 0.15 -3.25 -16.36
C ASN A 15 -0.12 -2.03 -15.47
N SER A 16 -0.86 -1.01 -15.95
CA SER A 16 -1.38 0.07 -15.12
C SER A 16 -2.29 -0.43 -13.99
N SER A 17 -3.32 -1.21 -14.32
CA SER A 17 -4.29 -1.71 -13.34
C SER A 17 -3.69 -2.77 -12.42
N LEU A 18 -2.68 -3.53 -12.88
CA LEU A 18 -1.99 -4.49 -12.01
C LEU A 18 -1.23 -3.81 -10.86
N ILE A 19 -0.56 -2.69 -11.11
CA ILE A 19 0.22 -1.98 -10.08
C ILE A 19 -0.71 -1.37 -9.02
N GLU A 20 -1.87 -0.86 -9.43
CA GLU A 20 -2.92 -0.37 -8.54
C GLU A 20 -3.44 -1.49 -7.63
N ILE A 21 -3.83 -2.63 -8.20
CA ILE A 21 -4.29 -3.81 -7.43
C ILE A 21 -3.25 -4.27 -6.40
N LEU A 22 -1.97 -4.23 -6.76
CA LEU A 22 -0.90 -4.64 -5.85
C LEU A 22 -0.68 -3.65 -4.71
N GLU A 23 -0.91 -2.36 -4.94
CA GLU A 23 -0.87 -1.35 -3.88
C GLU A 23 -2.07 -1.51 -2.94
N GLU A 24 -3.27 -1.74 -3.47
CA GLU A 24 -4.46 -2.04 -2.66
C GLU A 24 -4.25 -3.30 -1.81
N LEU A 25 -3.73 -4.37 -2.41
CA LEU A 25 -3.41 -5.61 -1.70
C LEU A 25 -2.40 -5.37 -0.57
N ARG A 26 -1.38 -4.54 -0.80
CA ARG A 26 -0.40 -4.18 0.24
C ARG A 26 -1.09 -3.53 1.43
N VAL A 27 -1.94 -2.52 1.16
CA VAL A 27 -2.70 -1.79 2.19
C VAL A 27 -3.63 -2.74 2.94
N GLU A 28 -4.36 -3.60 2.24
CA GLU A 28 -5.25 -4.60 2.85
C GLU A 28 -4.47 -5.57 3.76
N THR A 29 -3.34 -6.08 3.28
CA THR A 29 -2.50 -7.02 4.03
C THR A 29 -1.98 -6.37 5.33
N ILE A 30 -1.56 -5.12 5.26
CA ILE A 30 -1.14 -4.32 6.42
C ILE A 30 -2.32 -4.14 7.39
N ASN A 31 -3.50 -3.76 6.89
CA ASN A 31 -4.67 -3.54 7.71
C ASN A 31 -5.12 -4.79 8.46
N ASN A 32 -5.08 -5.95 7.78
CA ASN A 32 -5.38 -7.24 8.37
C ASN A 32 -4.36 -7.63 9.43
N LYS A 33 -3.06 -7.36 9.21
CA LYS A 33 -2.00 -7.61 10.20
C LYS A 33 -2.25 -6.85 11.51
N PHE A 34 -2.74 -5.61 11.43
CA PHE A 34 -3.06 -4.80 12.60
C PHE A 34 -4.42 -5.07 13.22
N ARG A 35 -5.23 -5.95 12.60
CA ARG A 35 -6.61 -6.21 13.02
C ARG A 35 -7.45 -4.93 13.01
N PHE A 36 -7.11 -3.94 12.17
CA PHE A 36 -7.87 -2.69 12.07
C PHE A 36 -9.32 -2.95 11.71
N LYS A 37 -9.61 -3.97 10.89
CA LYS A 37 -10.97 -4.37 10.57
C LYS A 37 -11.78 -4.75 11.81
N GLU A 38 -11.22 -5.58 12.69
CA GLU A 38 -11.91 -5.99 13.93
C GLU A 38 -12.10 -4.81 14.88
N ILE A 39 -11.09 -3.93 14.98
CA ILE A 39 -11.19 -2.70 15.77
C ILE A 39 -12.30 -1.80 15.21
N ASN A 40 -12.35 -1.61 13.90
CA ASN A 40 -13.38 -0.80 13.23
C ASN A 40 -14.77 -1.39 13.44
N GLU A 41 -14.94 -2.71 13.31
CA GLU A 41 -16.22 -3.38 13.59
C GLU A 41 -16.67 -3.21 15.05
N GLN A 42 -15.74 -3.22 16.01
CA GLN A 42 -16.03 -2.95 17.42
C GLN A 42 -16.41 -1.48 17.65
N LEU A 43 -15.66 -0.55 17.05
CA LEU A 43 -15.96 0.89 17.11
C LEU A 43 -17.33 1.20 16.52
N GLU A 44 -17.67 0.64 15.36
CA GLU A 44 -18.99 0.80 14.72
C GLU A 44 -20.12 0.30 15.61
N LYS A 45 -19.93 -0.81 16.33
CA LYS A 45 -20.91 -1.29 17.31
C LYS A 45 -21.08 -0.30 18.47
N LEU A 46 -19.97 0.20 19.02
CA LEU A 46 -19.99 1.19 20.10
C LEU A 46 -20.63 2.50 19.66
N LEU A 47 -20.32 2.98 18.45
CA LEU A 47 -20.91 4.17 17.86
C LEU A 47 -22.42 4.02 17.70
N LYS A 48 -22.90 2.88 17.18
CA LYS A 48 -24.35 2.62 17.06
C LYS A 48 -25.06 2.64 18.42
N ILE A 49 -24.42 2.12 19.47
CA ILE A 49 -24.98 2.18 20.84
C ILE A 49 -25.06 3.63 21.31
N ALA A 50 -23.98 4.41 21.15
CA ALA A 50 -23.95 5.82 21.55
C ALA A 50 -24.95 6.69 20.76
N GLN A 51 -25.09 6.44 19.45
CA GLN A 51 -26.05 7.12 18.59
C GLN A 51 -27.49 6.80 18.99
N LYS A 52 -27.78 5.52 19.29
CA LYS A 52 -29.10 5.10 19.78
C LYS A 52 -29.47 5.77 21.11
N GLN A 53 -28.48 6.03 21.97
CA GLN A 53 -28.66 6.71 23.26
C GLN A 53 -28.97 8.22 23.10
N THR A 54 -28.50 8.86 22.03
CA THR A 54 -28.44 10.33 21.93
C THR A 54 -29.27 10.96 20.81
N ASN A 55 -29.72 10.17 19.81
CA ASN A 55 -30.61 10.50 18.67
C ASN A 55 -30.57 11.94 18.13
N SER A 56 -29.43 12.63 18.23
CA SER A 56 -29.28 14.05 17.90
C SER A 56 -28.26 14.20 16.79
N ILE A 57 -28.67 14.83 15.71
CA ILE A 57 -27.81 15.14 14.56
C ILE A 57 -26.60 15.98 15.00
N ILE A 58 -26.79 16.90 15.95
CA ILE A 58 -25.72 17.74 16.49
C ILE A 58 -24.67 16.88 17.19
N ILE A 59 -25.08 15.88 17.95
CA ILE A 59 -24.18 14.96 18.65
C ILE A 59 -23.40 14.09 17.66
N ASN A 60 -24.03 13.63 16.58
CA ASN A 60 -23.34 12.86 15.53
C ASN A 60 -22.25 13.67 14.83
N ILE A 61 -22.51 14.96 14.57
CA ILE A 61 -21.52 15.88 13.99
C ILE A 61 -20.35 16.07 14.97
N ILE A 62 -20.64 16.31 16.25
CA ILE A 62 -19.60 16.47 17.30
C ILE A 62 -18.76 15.18 17.42
N LEU A 63 -19.39 14.00 17.41
CA LEU A 63 -18.69 12.71 17.42
C LEU A 63 -17.76 12.54 16.22
N GLY A 64 -18.19 12.90 15.01
CA GLY A 64 -17.35 12.85 13.82
C GLY A 64 -16.12 13.75 13.92
N LEU A 65 -16.29 14.97 14.44
CA LEU A 65 -15.17 15.90 14.68
C LEU A 65 -14.19 15.35 15.73
N ILE A 66 -14.69 14.78 16.83
CA ILE A 66 -13.86 14.17 17.87
C ILE A 66 -13.07 12.99 17.31
N VAL A 67 -13.71 12.11 16.53
CA VAL A 67 -13.02 10.97 15.89
C VAL A 67 -11.93 11.46 14.94
N SER A 68 -12.19 12.50 14.15
CA SER A 68 -11.19 13.10 13.25
C SER A 68 -9.98 13.66 14.02
N ILE A 69 -10.22 14.38 15.12
CA ILE A 69 -9.15 14.91 15.98
C ILE A 69 -8.34 13.76 16.59
N ILE A 70 -9.01 12.74 17.14
CA ILE A 70 -8.32 11.56 17.70
C ILE A 70 -7.47 10.88 16.64
N PHE A 71 -8.01 10.71 15.44
CA PHE A 71 -7.30 10.11 14.32
C PHE A 71 -6.02 10.89 13.98
N THR A 72 -6.12 12.20 13.80
CA THR A 72 -4.98 13.05 13.45
C THR A 72 -3.88 13.07 14.52
N TYR A 73 -4.24 13.18 15.79
CA TYR A 73 -3.24 13.38 16.87
C TYR A 73 -2.73 12.09 17.50
N PHE A 74 -3.54 11.02 17.54
CA PHE A 74 -3.18 9.78 18.23
C PHE A 74 -2.94 8.62 17.27
N VAL A 75 -3.76 8.49 16.22
CA VAL A 75 -3.65 7.35 15.29
C VAL A 75 -2.55 7.60 14.26
N GLN A 76 -2.50 8.79 13.66
CA GLN A 76 -1.53 9.12 12.62
C GLN A 76 -0.07 8.92 13.06
N PRO A 77 0.37 9.33 14.27
CA PRO A 77 1.75 9.11 14.71
C PRO A 77 2.11 7.63 14.88
N ILE A 78 1.15 6.81 15.33
CA ILE A 78 1.34 5.37 15.46
C ILE A 78 1.51 4.74 14.08
N ILE A 79 0.67 5.13 13.11
CA ILE A 79 0.78 4.68 11.71
C ILE A 79 2.15 5.10 11.12
N ASN A 80 2.53 6.36 11.30
CA ASN A 80 3.76 6.92 10.72
C ASN A 80 5.04 6.31 11.31
N ASN A 81 5.01 5.89 12.58
CA ASN A 81 6.17 5.29 13.25
C ASN A 81 6.23 3.78 13.10
N PHE A 82 5.19 3.15 12.54
CA PHE A 82 5.21 1.73 12.33
C PHE A 82 6.14 1.38 11.17
N ASN A 83 7.22 0.66 11.47
CA ASN A 83 8.16 0.20 10.47
C ASN A 83 8.33 -1.32 10.53
N PHE A 84 7.92 -2.01 9.46
CA PHE A 84 8.12 -3.45 9.34
C PHE A 84 9.62 -3.78 9.25
N ASN A 85 10.11 -4.78 9.97
CA ASN A 85 11.44 -5.27 9.66
C ASN A 85 11.40 -6.17 8.40
N LYS A 86 12.57 -6.45 7.82
CA LYS A 86 12.69 -7.29 6.60
C LYS A 86 12.07 -8.68 6.77
N SER A 87 12.14 -9.27 7.97
CA SER A 87 11.55 -10.59 8.25
C SER A 87 10.02 -10.55 8.19
N GLU A 88 9.41 -9.50 8.76
CA GLU A 88 7.97 -9.30 8.72
C GLU A 88 7.46 -9.09 7.29
N ILE A 89 8.15 -8.28 6.49
CA ILE A 89 7.84 -8.10 5.06
C ILE A 89 7.85 -9.43 4.32
N ASN A 90 8.89 -10.24 4.52
CA ASN A 90 9.01 -11.56 3.89
C ASN A 90 7.89 -12.52 4.31
N LYS A 91 7.43 -12.45 5.55
CA LYS A 91 6.40 -13.34 6.09
C LYS A 91 4.99 -12.91 5.69
N ILE A 92 4.75 -11.60 5.55
CA ILE A 92 3.41 -11.03 5.44
C ILE A 92 3.12 -10.58 4.01
N LEU A 93 3.97 -9.74 3.42
CA LEU A 93 3.69 -9.08 2.13
C LEU A 93 4.08 -9.95 0.94
N ILE A 94 5.27 -10.56 0.96
CA ILE A 94 5.78 -11.34 -0.17
C ILE A 94 4.85 -12.48 -0.59
N PRO A 95 4.27 -13.29 0.32
CA PRO A 95 3.35 -14.35 -0.06
C PRO A 95 2.11 -13.84 -0.78
N GLU A 96 1.55 -12.71 -0.34
CA GLU A 96 0.39 -12.08 -0.98
C GLU A 96 0.73 -11.54 -2.38
N PHE A 97 1.88 -10.88 -2.52
CA PHE A 97 2.34 -10.44 -3.84
C PHE A 97 2.54 -11.60 -4.80
N LYS A 98 3.12 -12.72 -4.35
CA LYS A 98 3.28 -13.93 -5.18
C LYS A 98 1.96 -14.57 -5.60
N ARG A 99 0.91 -14.43 -4.79
CA ARG A 99 -0.42 -14.96 -5.12
C ARG A 99 -1.03 -14.22 -6.31
N VAL A 100 -0.79 -12.91 -6.40
CA VAL A 100 -1.33 -12.06 -7.47
C VAL A 100 -0.39 -11.98 -8.68
N LEU A 101 0.92 -11.89 -8.44
CA LEU A 101 1.95 -11.91 -9.47
C LEU A 101 2.21 -13.35 -9.92
N LYS A 102 1.75 -13.69 -11.13
CA LYS A 102 2.16 -14.92 -11.81
C LYS A 102 3.69 -14.99 -11.92
N GLN A 103 4.24 -16.20 -11.94
CA GLN A 103 5.68 -16.46 -11.88
C GLN A 103 6.50 -15.70 -12.94
N ASP A 104 5.92 -15.50 -14.14
CA ASP A 104 6.51 -14.78 -15.27
C ASP A 104 6.68 -13.27 -15.03
N LYS A 105 5.82 -12.67 -14.20
CA LYS A 105 5.87 -11.24 -13.86
C LYS A 105 6.62 -10.97 -12.56
N LEU A 106 6.79 -11.96 -11.69
CA LEU A 106 7.38 -11.80 -10.36
C LEU A 106 8.79 -11.17 -10.40
N SER A 107 9.59 -11.56 -11.40
CA SER A 107 10.95 -11.05 -11.61
C SER A 107 11.01 -9.56 -11.95
N ASN A 108 9.89 -8.95 -12.37
CA ASN A 108 9.81 -7.53 -12.67
C ASN A 108 9.51 -6.67 -11.45
N TYR A 109 9.18 -7.26 -10.30
CA TYR A 109 8.80 -6.50 -9.11
C TYR A 109 9.84 -6.61 -7.99
N ARG A 110 10.02 -5.53 -7.23
CA ARG A 110 10.88 -5.49 -6.05
C ARG A 110 10.15 -4.85 -4.89
N VAL A 111 10.49 -5.28 -3.68
CA VAL A 111 9.99 -4.68 -2.43
C VAL A 111 11.06 -3.74 -1.88
N VAL A 112 10.65 -2.54 -1.49
CA VAL A 112 11.54 -1.54 -0.87
C VAL A 112 11.84 -1.96 0.57
N ILE A 113 13.13 -2.03 0.91
CA ILE A 113 13.59 -2.31 2.28
C ILE A 113 14.39 -1.11 2.80
N THR A 114 13.81 -0.34 3.72
CA THR A 114 14.45 0.84 4.32
C THR A 114 14.09 1.01 5.80
N LYS A 115 14.93 1.72 6.56
CA LYS A 115 14.70 2.02 7.99
C LYS A 115 13.82 3.24 8.22
N SER A 116 13.71 4.14 7.25
CA SER A 116 12.91 5.35 7.37
C SER A 116 12.15 5.58 6.07
N TYR A 117 12.86 5.98 5.02
CA TYR A 117 12.29 6.16 3.69
C TYR A 117 13.38 6.00 2.64
N LEU A 118 12.98 5.86 1.37
CA LEU A 118 13.87 5.79 0.22
C LEU A 118 13.59 6.98 -0.70
N ASN A 119 14.61 7.81 -0.89
CA ASN A 119 14.54 8.96 -1.80
C ASN A 119 14.35 8.51 -3.25
N VAL A 120 13.30 9.01 -3.89
CA VAL A 120 13.09 8.84 -5.33
C VAL A 120 13.47 10.12 -6.06
N ARG A 121 14.21 9.96 -7.15
CA ARG A 121 14.93 11.04 -7.80
C ARG A 121 14.63 11.14 -9.28
N THR A 122 14.79 12.35 -9.82
CA THR A 122 14.58 12.63 -11.25
C THR A 122 15.64 11.99 -12.16
N LYS A 123 16.84 11.70 -11.64
CA LYS A 123 17.98 11.14 -12.42
C LYS A 123 18.73 10.09 -11.59
N PRO A 124 19.47 9.16 -12.23
CA PRO A 124 20.27 8.13 -11.54
C PRO A 124 21.56 8.70 -10.93
N LYS A 125 21.45 9.72 -10.09
CA LYS A 125 22.59 10.43 -9.46
C LYS A 125 22.21 10.97 -8.08
N LEU A 126 23.14 10.90 -7.13
CA LEU A 126 22.92 11.34 -5.73
C LEU A 126 22.57 12.82 -5.60
N LYS A 127 23.11 13.68 -6.47
CA LYS A 127 22.88 15.14 -6.43
C LYS A 127 21.61 15.58 -7.18
N SER A 128 20.84 14.65 -7.76
CA SER A 128 19.62 15.01 -8.49
C SER A 128 18.46 15.28 -7.55
N LYS A 129 17.48 16.06 -8.02
CA LYS A 129 16.31 16.48 -7.25
C LYS A 129 15.54 15.25 -6.73
N VAL A 130 15.21 15.27 -5.44
CA VAL A 130 14.25 14.33 -4.84
C VAL A 130 12.85 14.82 -5.17
N ILE A 131 12.00 13.91 -5.64
CA ILE A 131 10.63 14.22 -6.04
C ILE A 131 9.59 13.67 -5.06
N PHE A 132 9.86 12.50 -4.47
CA PHE A 132 9.03 11.89 -3.44
C PHE A 132 9.83 10.82 -2.68
N HIS A 133 9.19 10.17 -1.73
CA HIS A 133 9.77 9.15 -0.87
C HIS A 133 8.98 7.85 -0.97
N LEU A 134 9.68 6.72 -1.04
CA LEU A 134 9.09 5.40 -0.87
C LEU A 134 9.20 4.96 0.58
N SER A 135 8.14 4.33 1.04
CA SER A 135 8.06 3.71 2.36
C SER A 135 8.61 2.29 2.32
N ASN A 136 8.96 1.79 3.50
CA ASN A 136 9.40 0.42 3.64
C ASN A 136 8.22 -0.55 3.39
N GLY A 137 8.48 -1.61 2.62
CA GLY A 137 7.45 -2.55 2.16
C GLY A 137 6.73 -2.14 0.88
N ASP A 138 7.00 -0.95 0.32
CA ASP A 138 6.43 -0.55 -0.96
C ASP A 138 6.84 -1.51 -2.07
N LEU A 139 5.88 -1.86 -2.93
CA LEU A 139 6.12 -2.67 -4.11
C LEU A 139 6.35 -1.77 -5.32
N VAL A 140 7.39 -2.06 -6.10
CA VAL A 140 7.72 -1.31 -7.31
C VAL A 140 7.97 -2.25 -8.48
N GLU A 141 7.54 -1.86 -9.67
CA GLU A 141 7.93 -2.53 -10.92
C GLU A 141 9.26 -1.96 -11.42
N ILE A 142 10.13 -2.81 -11.94
CA ILE A 142 11.43 -2.47 -12.49
C ILE A 142 11.28 -2.23 -13.99
N ILE A 143 11.52 -0.99 -14.42
CA ILE A 143 11.51 -0.62 -15.84
C ILE A 143 12.91 -0.78 -16.44
N ASN A 144 13.94 -0.29 -15.74
CA ASN A 144 15.31 -0.34 -16.22
C ASN A 144 16.30 -0.34 -15.05
N LYS A 145 17.47 -0.95 -15.23
CA LYS A 145 18.54 -0.99 -14.24
C LYS A 145 19.84 -0.46 -14.82
N GLN A 146 20.47 0.47 -14.10
CA GLN A 146 21.74 1.10 -14.43
C GLN A 146 22.68 1.07 -13.22
N LYS A 147 23.53 0.04 -13.14
CA LYS A 147 24.48 -0.17 -12.04
C LYS A 147 23.77 -0.12 -10.67
N ASN A 148 23.96 0.97 -9.93
CA ASN A 148 23.42 1.20 -8.57
C ASN A 148 22.07 1.92 -8.57
N TRP A 149 21.51 2.20 -9.75
CA TRP A 149 20.26 2.90 -9.91
C TRP A 149 19.26 2.05 -10.67
N THR A 150 18.01 2.15 -10.28
CA THR A 150 16.90 1.47 -10.93
C THR A 150 15.82 2.48 -11.22
N LEU A 151 15.36 2.51 -12.48
CA LEU A 151 14.16 3.21 -12.89
C LEU A 151 12.97 2.31 -12.54
N ILE A 152 12.08 2.83 -11.70
CA ILE A 152 10.93 2.09 -11.18
C ILE A 152 9.61 2.72 -11.62
N LYS A 153 8.55 1.91 -11.62
CA LYS A 153 7.15 2.33 -11.76
C LYS A 153 6.40 2.00 -10.47
N LYS A 154 5.58 2.91 -9.98
CA LYS A 154 4.68 2.69 -8.82
C LYS A 154 3.36 3.44 -9.04
N TYR A 155 2.28 2.90 -8.49
CA TYR A 155 1.02 3.61 -8.33
C TYR A 155 1.05 4.43 -7.04
N ASP A 156 0.79 5.72 -7.16
CA ASP A 156 0.64 6.65 -6.05
C ASP A 156 -0.85 6.77 -5.73
N SER A 157 -1.26 6.29 -4.56
CA SER A 157 -2.65 6.33 -4.12
C SER A 157 -3.09 7.73 -3.67
N GLU A 158 -2.16 8.64 -3.35
CA GLU A 158 -2.51 10.01 -2.95
C GLU A 158 -2.89 10.85 -4.18
N TYR A 159 -2.20 10.64 -5.29
CA TYR A 159 -2.40 11.38 -6.54
C TYR A 159 -3.10 10.58 -7.63
N GLU A 160 -3.56 9.36 -7.32
CA GLU A 160 -4.23 8.41 -8.22
C GLU A 160 -3.53 8.25 -9.58
N THR A 161 -2.20 8.20 -9.55
CA THR A 161 -1.38 8.27 -10.76
C THR A 161 -0.20 7.34 -10.71
N ILE A 162 0.34 6.99 -11.88
CA ILE A 162 1.54 6.20 -11.98
C ILE A 162 2.76 7.09 -12.11
N ILE A 163 3.68 6.93 -11.18
CA ILE A 163 4.95 7.63 -11.13
C ILE A 163 6.08 6.72 -11.63
N GLN A 164 6.97 7.29 -12.44
CA GLN A 164 8.17 6.63 -12.96
C GLN A 164 9.40 7.43 -12.60
N SER A 165 10.36 6.86 -11.86
CA SER A 165 11.56 7.59 -11.42
C SER A 165 12.68 6.71 -10.86
N TRP A 166 13.80 7.33 -10.49
CA TRP A 166 15.04 6.63 -10.14
C TRP A 166 15.22 6.44 -8.64
N VAL A 167 15.59 5.22 -8.24
CA VAL A 167 15.93 4.86 -6.86
C VAL A 167 17.26 4.12 -6.80
N ASN A 168 17.87 4.07 -5.61
CA ASN A 168 19.08 3.29 -5.41
C ASN A 168 18.73 1.79 -5.32
N THR A 169 19.37 0.97 -6.14
CA THR A 169 19.13 -0.47 -6.25
C THR A 169 19.37 -1.22 -4.95
N SER A 170 20.25 -0.76 -4.06
CA SER A 170 20.59 -1.47 -2.82
C SER A 170 19.41 -1.65 -1.86
N TYR A 171 18.35 -0.84 -2.04
CA TYR A 171 17.14 -0.90 -1.22
C TYR A 171 16.05 -1.80 -1.81
N LEU A 172 16.29 -2.41 -2.98
CA LEU A 172 15.30 -3.22 -3.68
C LEU A 172 15.53 -4.70 -3.41
N LEU A 173 14.60 -5.32 -2.69
CA LEU A 173 14.59 -6.75 -2.41
C LEU A 173 13.86 -7.51 -3.52
N GLU A 174 14.52 -8.54 -4.02
CA GLU A 174 13.94 -9.48 -4.98
C GLU A 174 12.90 -10.38 -4.34
N ILE A 175 11.78 -10.53 -5.04
CA ILE A 175 10.76 -11.51 -4.69
C ILE A 175 11.17 -12.83 -5.35
N LYS A 176 11.72 -13.74 -4.56
CA LYS A 176 12.06 -15.12 -4.95
C LYS A 176 10.99 -16.05 -4.46
#